data_AF-A0A7G9R0G2-F1
#
_entry.id   AF-A0A7G9R0G2-F1
#
_cell.length_a   1.000
_cell.length_b   1.000
_cell.length_c   1.000
_cell.angle_alpha   90.00
_cell.angle_beta   90.00
_cell.angle_gamma   90.00
#
_symmetry.space_group_name_H-M   'P 1'
#
loop_
_entity.id
_entity.type
_entity.pdbx_description
1 polymer ?
#
loop_
_entity_poly.entity_id
_entity_poly.type
_entity_poly.pdbx_seq_one_letter_code
_entity_poly.pdbx_strand_id
1 'polypeptide(L)'
;MAALRDRPRGTSIHLTYGVHVWTRRTLAEDLLNAVSRRLDTDPALREALPLGVDPLDAATTATARAALHESILAALDDVEDDELAAVLARRARSAARAEPLDVLAQHAAAAAPAELPWRVRAGLSARWVGATLVTRLGRLELAEDEAALVADVLGGERPPGSLPEDLRRRLVLGGVLVPAAPAP
;
A
#
# COMPACT_ATOMS: atom_id res chain seq x y z
N MET A 1 -54.39 -39.84 -11.35
CA MET A 1 -53.29 -39.74 -10.37
C MET A 1 -52.15 -38.93 -10.99
N ALA A 2 -52.06 -37.64 -10.66
CA ALA A 2 -51.06 -36.73 -11.22
C ALA A 2 -49.66 -37.04 -10.68
N ALA A 3 -48.71 -37.27 -11.59
CA ALA A 3 -47.31 -37.48 -11.27
C ALA A 3 -46.70 -36.17 -10.72
N LEU A 4 -46.32 -36.19 -9.44
CA LEU A 4 -45.47 -35.18 -8.84
C LEU A 4 -44.12 -35.19 -9.58
N ARG A 5 -43.88 -34.13 -10.37
CA ARG A 5 -42.56 -33.87 -10.96
C ARG A 5 -41.63 -33.43 -9.83
N ASP A 6 -40.66 -34.27 -9.51
CA ASP A 6 -39.50 -33.91 -8.72
C ASP A 6 -38.69 -32.84 -9.48
N ARG A 7 -38.79 -31.58 -9.07
CA ARG A 7 -37.97 -30.50 -9.63
C ARG A 7 -36.69 -30.42 -8.79
N PRO A 8 -35.49 -30.55 -9.38
CA PRO A 8 -34.25 -30.37 -8.63
C PRO A 8 -34.19 -28.95 -8.07
N ARG A 9 -34.00 -28.83 -6.74
CA ARG A 9 -33.78 -27.55 -6.07
C ARG A 9 -32.33 -27.13 -6.36
N GLY A 10 -32.15 -26.32 -7.40
CA GLY A 10 -30.84 -25.72 -7.69
C GLY A 10 -30.49 -24.66 -6.64
N THR A 11 -29.33 -24.78 -6.02
CA THR A 11 -28.72 -23.71 -5.22
C THR A 11 -27.75 -22.92 -6.11
N SER A 12 -27.82 -21.59 -6.04
CA SER A 12 -26.91 -20.70 -6.75
C SER A 12 -25.81 -20.23 -5.80
N ILE A 13 -24.56 -20.31 -6.25
CA ILE A 13 -23.39 -19.73 -5.59
C ILE A 13 -22.87 -18.64 -6.51
N HIS A 14 -22.73 -17.43 -5.99
CA HIS A 14 -22.10 -16.32 -6.71
C HIS A 14 -20.92 -15.80 -5.90
N LEU A 15 -19.86 -15.41 -6.62
CA LEU A 15 -18.73 -14.67 -6.08
C LEU A 15 -18.78 -13.27 -6.67
N THR A 16 -18.98 -12.26 -5.83
CA THR A 16 -18.83 -10.86 -6.22
C THR A 16 -17.46 -10.38 -5.77
N TYR A 17 -16.62 -10.00 -6.73
CA TYR A 17 -15.33 -9.38 -6.44
C TYR A 17 -15.41 -7.89 -6.75
N GLY A 18 -15.36 -7.06 -5.70
CA GLY A 18 -15.27 -5.61 -5.84
C GLY A 18 -13.83 -5.20 -6.13
N VAL A 19 -13.60 -4.56 -7.27
CA VAL A 19 -12.31 -3.94 -7.58
C VAL A 19 -12.41 -2.45 -7.26
N HIS A 20 -11.55 -1.96 -6.36
CA HIS A 20 -11.42 -0.52 -6.15
C HIS A 20 -10.67 0.10 -7.32
N VAL A 21 -11.40 0.81 -8.18
CA VAL A 21 -10.81 1.56 -9.28
C VAL A 21 -10.27 2.88 -8.77
N TRP A 22 -9.01 3.15 -9.10
CA TRP A 22 -8.40 4.46 -8.86
C TRP A 22 -8.91 5.43 -9.91
N THR A 23 -9.56 6.49 -9.46
CA THR A 23 -10.08 7.53 -10.35
C THR A 23 -9.35 8.84 -10.11
N ARG A 24 -9.43 9.77 -11.07
CA ARG A 24 -8.94 11.15 -10.87
C ARG A 24 -9.57 11.83 -9.65
N ARG A 25 -10.82 11.47 -9.31
CA ARG A 25 -11.51 11.93 -8.10
C ARG A 25 -10.78 11.47 -6.83
N THR A 26 -10.38 10.20 -6.77
CA THR A 26 -9.62 9.64 -5.64
C THR A 26 -8.27 10.34 -5.49
N LEU A 27 -7.57 10.59 -6.61
CA LEU A 27 -6.32 11.35 -6.59
C LEU A 27 -6.53 12.78 -6.08
N ALA A 28 -7.57 13.46 -6.53
CA ALA A 28 -7.90 14.81 -6.07
C ALA A 28 -8.22 14.83 -4.56
N GLU A 29 -8.94 13.84 -4.04
CA GLU A 29 -9.20 13.71 -2.59
C GLU A 29 -7.91 13.50 -1.79
N ASP A 30 -7.01 12.63 -2.26
CA ASP A 30 -5.73 12.38 -1.58
C ASP A 30 -4.80 13.60 -1.62
N LEU A 31 -4.79 14.35 -2.73
CA LEU A 31 -4.06 15.62 -2.86
C LEU A 31 -4.63 16.70 -1.93
N LEU A 32 -5.95 16.90 -1.91
CA LEU A 32 -6.60 17.87 -1.01
C LEU A 32 -6.38 17.53 0.47
N ASN A 33 -6.32 16.24 0.82
CA ASN A 33 -5.93 15.82 2.16
C ASN A 33 -4.48 16.17 2.49
N ALA A 34 -3.57 16.17 1.52
CA ALA A 34 -2.19 16.62 1.70
C ALA A 34 -2.12 18.14 1.91
N VAL A 35 -2.80 18.90 1.04
CA VAL A 35 -2.95 20.35 1.17
C VAL A 35 -3.49 20.72 2.56
N SER A 36 -4.56 20.06 3.01
CA SER A 36 -5.16 20.30 4.33
C SER A 36 -4.14 20.18 5.47
N ARG A 37 -3.24 19.18 5.44
CA ARG A 37 -2.22 19.01 6.49
C ARG A 37 -1.17 20.12 6.48
N ARG A 38 -0.89 20.71 5.31
CA ARG A 38 0.03 21.86 5.20
C ARG A 38 -0.65 23.12 5.73
N LEU A 39 -1.91 23.34 5.34
CA LEU A 39 -2.74 24.43 5.85
C LEU A 39 -2.89 24.38 7.38
N ASP A 40 -2.97 23.18 7.99
CA ASP A 40 -2.99 23.03 9.45
C ASP A 40 -1.76 23.63 10.14
N THR A 41 -0.64 23.79 9.42
CA THR A 41 0.61 24.38 9.93
C THR A 41 0.75 25.87 9.66
N ASP A 42 -0.03 26.43 8.72
CA ASP A 42 -0.02 27.84 8.34
C ASP A 42 -0.54 28.71 9.51
N PRO A 43 0.30 29.60 10.09
CA PRO A 43 -0.13 30.49 11.16
C PRO A 43 -1.30 31.40 10.78
N ALA A 44 -1.36 31.88 9.53
CA ALA A 44 -2.40 32.80 9.08
C ALA A 44 -3.79 32.15 9.11
N LEU A 45 -3.86 30.84 8.87
CA LEU A 45 -5.11 30.07 8.87
C LEU A 45 -5.59 29.68 10.27
N ARG A 46 -4.75 29.90 11.29
CA ARG A 46 -5.15 29.71 12.70
C ARG A 46 -5.77 30.97 13.30
N GLU A 47 -5.73 32.09 12.60
CA GLU A 47 -6.37 33.33 13.04
C GLU A 47 -7.89 33.20 13.00
N ALA A 48 -8.57 33.94 13.88
CA ALA A 48 -10.03 34.01 13.83
C ALA A 48 -10.49 34.66 12.53
N LEU A 49 -11.65 34.26 12.02
CA LEU A 49 -12.26 34.94 10.88
C LEU A 49 -12.46 36.43 11.18
N PRO A 50 -12.33 37.30 10.16
CA PRO A 50 -12.58 38.73 10.32
C PRO A 50 -13.96 39.00 10.93
N LEU A 51 -14.05 40.03 11.78
CA LEU A 51 -15.32 40.48 12.34
C LEU A 51 -16.30 40.85 11.20
N GLY A 52 -17.54 40.39 11.30
CA GLY A 52 -18.58 40.64 10.30
C GLY A 52 -18.71 39.56 9.23
N VAL A 53 -17.92 38.48 9.27
CA VAL A 53 -18.21 37.26 8.49
C VAL A 53 -19.40 36.54 9.12
N ASP A 54 -20.51 36.47 8.38
CA ASP A 54 -21.68 35.69 8.74
C ASP A 54 -21.69 34.39 7.90
N PRO A 55 -21.54 33.20 8.52
CA PRO A 55 -21.56 31.92 7.81
C PRO A 55 -22.87 31.62 7.05
N LEU A 56 -23.96 32.34 7.37
CA LEU A 56 -25.25 32.21 6.69
C LEU A 56 -25.42 33.22 5.54
N ASP A 57 -24.50 34.17 5.39
CA ASP A 57 -24.49 35.14 4.30
C ASP A 57 -23.40 34.81 3.26
N ALA A 58 -23.86 34.53 2.04
CA ALA A 58 -22.99 34.22 0.92
C ALA A 58 -22.05 35.37 0.54
N ALA A 59 -22.46 36.63 0.75
CA ALA A 59 -21.65 37.78 0.39
C ALA A 59 -20.41 37.90 1.29
N THR A 60 -20.61 37.87 2.62
CA THR A 60 -19.50 37.94 3.57
C THR A 60 -18.62 36.69 3.54
N THR A 61 -19.21 35.51 3.30
CA THR A 61 -18.45 34.25 3.10
C THR A 61 -17.60 34.26 1.84
N ALA A 62 -18.05 34.90 0.74
CA ALA A 62 -17.27 35.00 -0.50
C ALA A 62 -16.00 35.84 -0.31
N THR A 63 -16.06 36.93 0.47
CA THR A 63 -14.88 37.74 0.83
C THR A 63 -13.89 36.94 1.67
N ALA A 64 -14.37 36.22 2.69
CA ALA A 64 -13.53 35.35 3.51
C ALA A 64 -12.86 34.25 2.67
N ARG A 65 -13.59 33.62 1.74
CA ARG A 65 -13.04 32.64 0.79
C ARG A 65 -11.93 33.23 -0.08
N ALA A 66 -12.11 34.45 -0.58
CA ALA A 66 -11.11 35.09 -1.44
C ALA A 66 -9.77 35.30 -0.70
N ALA A 67 -9.82 35.61 0.60
CA ALA A 67 -8.62 35.72 1.43
C ALA A 67 -7.86 34.39 1.60
N LEU A 68 -8.57 33.25 1.57
CA LEU A 68 -7.98 31.92 1.69
C LEU A 68 -7.41 31.39 0.36
N HIS A 69 -7.79 31.97 -0.77
CA HIS A 69 -7.53 31.41 -2.08
C HIS A 69 -6.03 31.26 -2.37
N GLU A 70 -5.24 32.30 -2.11
CA GLU A 70 -3.79 32.29 -2.33
C GLU A 70 -3.07 31.29 -1.40
N SER A 71 -3.46 31.19 -0.13
CA SER A 71 -2.90 30.19 0.78
C SER A 71 -3.20 28.75 0.34
N ILE A 72 -4.41 28.49 -0.18
CA ILE A 72 -4.78 27.17 -0.70
C ILE A 72 -3.99 26.85 -1.98
N LEU A 73 -3.82 27.80 -2.90
CA LEU A 73 -3.04 27.61 -4.12
C LEU A 73 -1.57 27.39 -3.81
N ALA A 74 -0.98 28.20 -2.94
CA ALA A 74 0.41 28.01 -2.49
C ALA A 74 0.59 26.64 -1.84
N ALA A 75 -0.32 26.24 -0.94
CA ALA A 75 -0.25 24.92 -0.32
C ALA A 75 -0.45 23.77 -1.31
N LEU A 76 -1.17 23.98 -2.42
CA LEU A 76 -1.31 23.01 -3.51
C LEU A 76 0.00 22.86 -4.29
N ASP A 77 0.63 23.98 -4.64
CA ASP A 77 1.90 24.02 -5.36
C ASP A 77 3.06 23.45 -4.52
N ASP A 78 2.99 23.59 -3.20
CA ASP A 78 3.99 23.08 -2.26
C ASP A 78 3.88 21.55 -2.03
N VAL A 79 2.81 20.89 -2.46
CA VAL A 79 2.72 19.42 -2.31
C VAL A 79 3.71 18.75 -3.26
N GLU A 80 4.80 18.26 -2.68
CA GLU A 80 5.82 17.50 -3.40
C GLU A 80 5.28 16.15 -3.91
N ASP A 81 5.78 15.74 -5.08
CA ASP A 81 5.44 14.47 -5.71
C ASP A 81 5.68 13.26 -4.79
N ASP A 82 6.78 13.29 -4.02
CA ASP A 82 7.12 12.23 -3.06
C ASP A 82 6.11 12.16 -1.90
N GLU A 83 5.58 13.29 -1.45
CA GLU A 83 4.53 13.30 -0.42
C GLU A 83 3.25 12.66 -0.97
N LEU A 84 2.83 13.08 -2.17
CA LEU A 84 1.64 12.54 -2.82
C LEU A 84 1.80 11.03 -3.06
N ALA A 85 2.94 10.61 -3.60
CA ALA A 85 3.28 9.20 -3.80
C ALA A 85 3.21 8.40 -2.48
N ALA A 86 3.70 8.95 -1.38
CA ALA A 86 3.64 8.31 -0.06
C ALA A 86 2.19 8.12 0.44
N VAL A 87 1.32 9.10 0.23
CA VAL A 87 -0.12 9.03 0.56
C VAL A 87 -0.81 7.93 -0.27
N LEU A 88 -0.61 7.96 -1.59
CA LEU A 88 -1.17 6.97 -2.51
C LEU A 88 -0.65 5.57 -2.19
N ALA A 89 0.65 5.43 -1.92
CA ALA A 89 1.25 4.18 -1.52
C ALA A 89 0.63 3.64 -0.22
N ARG A 90 0.35 4.48 0.78
CA ARG A 90 -0.34 4.05 2.01
C ARG A 90 -1.72 3.45 1.71
N ARG A 91 -2.50 4.09 0.85
CA ARG A 91 -3.83 3.61 0.44
C ARG A 91 -3.74 2.32 -0.38
N ALA A 92 -2.87 2.27 -1.38
CA ALA A 92 -2.62 1.07 -2.18
C ALA A 92 -2.23 -0.12 -1.30
N ARG A 93 -1.34 0.12 -0.33
CA ARG A 93 -0.99 -0.87 0.68
C ARG A 93 -2.22 -1.33 1.45
N SER A 94 -3.02 -0.44 2.04
CA SER A 94 -4.22 -0.88 2.80
C SER A 94 -5.19 -1.76 2.01
N ALA A 95 -5.30 -1.56 0.69
CA ALA A 95 -6.18 -2.33 -0.19
C ALA A 95 -5.56 -3.63 -0.71
N ALA A 96 -4.23 -3.73 -0.77
CA ALA A 96 -3.54 -4.91 -1.28
C ALA A 96 -3.58 -6.09 -0.30
N ARG A 97 -3.56 -7.30 -0.85
CA ARG A 97 -3.34 -8.54 -0.10
C ARG A 97 -2.00 -9.14 -0.52
N ALA A 98 -1.33 -9.77 0.44
CA ALA A 98 -0.19 -10.60 0.13
C ALA A 98 -0.65 -11.78 -0.75
N GLU A 99 0.21 -12.17 -1.67
CA GLU A 99 0.04 -13.41 -2.43
C GLU A 99 -0.14 -14.59 -1.46
N PRO A 100 -1.02 -15.57 -1.79
CA PRO A 100 -1.19 -16.77 -1.00
C PRO A 100 0.14 -17.48 -0.73
N LEU A 101 0.23 -18.12 0.43
CA LEU A 101 1.40 -18.91 0.82
C LEU A 101 0.99 -20.35 1.04
N ASP A 102 1.61 -21.27 0.30
CA ASP A 102 1.57 -22.68 0.65
C ASP A 102 2.58 -22.95 1.77
N VAL A 103 2.08 -23.09 3.00
CA VAL A 103 2.91 -23.20 4.21
C VAL A 103 3.79 -24.46 4.18
N LEU A 104 3.30 -25.56 3.61
CA LEU A 104 4.05 -26.82 3.56
C LEU A 104 5.14 -26.74 2.50
N ALA A 105 4.81 -26.24 1.31
CA ALA A 105 5.80 -26.02 0.26
C ALA A 105 6.88 -25.02 0.71
N GLN A 106 6.49 -23.99 1.46
CA GLN A 106 7.40 -22.99 1.99
C GLN A 106 8.37 -23.58 3.02
N HIS A 107 7.87 -24.41 3.93
CA HIS A 107 8.71 -25.09 4.91
C HIS A 107 9.71 -26.03 4.23
N ALA A 108 9.27 -26.77 3.21
CA ALA A 108 10.16 -27.62 2.42
C ALA A 108 11.23 -26.80 1.67
N ALA A 109 10.85 -25.70 1.03
CA ALA A 109 11.78 -24.81 0.32
C ALA A 109 12.84 -24.18 1.25
N ALA A 110 12.48 -23.92 2.51
CA ALA A 110 13.42 -23.40 3.52
C ALA A 110 14.49 -24.42 3.93
N ALA A 111 14.20 -25.72 3.81
CA ALA A 111 15.13 -26.81 4.10
C ALA A 111 15.89 -27.30 2.87
N ALA A 112 15.35 -27.06 1.67
CA ALA A 112 15.98 -27.47 0.43
C ALA A 112 17.22 -26.61 0.09
N PRO A 113 18.21 -27.16 -0.63
CA PRO A 113 19.26 -26.39 -1.29
C PRO A 113 18.67 -25.34 -2.23
N ALA A 114 19.40 -24.25 -2.45
CA ALA A 114 18.99 -23.21 -3.38
C ALA A 114 19.24 -23.66 -4.82
N GLU A 115 18.28 -24.37 -5.41
CA GLU A 115 18.34 -24.83 -6.81
C GLU A 115 17.52 -23.94 -7.75
N LEU A 116 16.48 -23.26 -7.22
CA LEU A 116 15.62 -22.36 -7.98
C LEU A 116 15.93 -20.88 -7.67
N PRO A 117 15.68 -19.97 -8.62
CA PRO A 117 15.68 -18.54 -8.36
C PRO A 117 14.65 -18.17 -7.29
N TRP A 118 14.91 -17.06 -6.59
CA TRP A 118 14.06 -16.55 -5.52
C TRP A 118 13.42 -15.23 -5.94
N ARG A 119 12.19 -15.00 -5.50
CA ARG A 119 11.51 -13.71 -5.66
C ARG A 119 10.82 -13.30 -4.37
N VAL A 120 10.61 -12.01 -4.23
CA VAL A 120 9.77 -11.47 -3.16
C VAL A 120 8.32 -11.87 -3.43
N ARG A 121 7.63 -12.33 -2.38
CA ARG A 121 6.21 -12.64 -2.46
C ARG A 121 5.41 -11.38 -2.77
N ALA A 122 4.45 -11.44 -3.68
CA ALA A 122 3.75 -10.23 -4.12
C ALA A 122 2.85 -9.64 -3.01
N GLY A 123 2.59 -8.34 -3.06
CA GLY A 123 1.68 -7.66 -2.14
C GLY A 123 2.20 -7.46 -0.72
N LEU A 124 3.46 -7.77 -0.43
CA LEU A 124 4.05 -7.58 0.91
C LEU A 124 4.28 -6.13 1.29
N SER A 125 4.23 -5.21 0.32
CA SER A 125 4.36 -3.77 0.57
C SER A 125 5.66 -3.44 1.32
N ALA A 126 6.74 -4.12 0.94
CA ALA A 126 8.03 -4.07 1.61
C ALA A 126 8.67 -2.68 1.47
N ARG A 127 9.27 -2.18 2.57
CA ARG A 127 9.98 -0.90 2.60
C ARG A 127 11.01 -0.87 3.72
N TRP A 128 11.97 0.02 3.61
CA TRP A 128 12.98 0.25 4.64
C TRP A 128 12.58 1.34 5.63
N VAL A 129 12.95 1.16 6.90
CA VAL A 129 12.97 2.18 7.95
C VAL A 129 14.30 2.04 8.68
N GLY A 130 15.27 2.89 8.38
CA GLY A 130 16.66 2.62 8.77
C GLY A 130 17.10 1.25 8.25
N ALA A 131 17.66 0.42 9.15
CA ALA A 131 18.07 -0.96 8.84
C ALA A 131 16.94 -2.01 8.98
N THR A 132 15.70 -1.59 9.25
CA THR A 132 14.57 -2.52 9.43
C THR A 132 13.76 -2.64 8.15
N LEU A 133 13.62 -3.86 7.65
CA LEU A 133 12.65 -4.18 6.60
C LEU A 133 11.26 -4.30 7.21
N VAL A 134 10.34 -3.42 6.79
CA VAL A 134 8.94 -3.44 7.21
C VAL A 134 8.09 -4.02 6.08
N THR A 135 7.36 -5.09 6.39
CA THR A 135 6.40 -5.72 5.48
C THR A 135 5.02 -5.81 6.14
N ARG A 136 4.01 -6.26 5.39
CA ARG A 136 2.71 -6.61 5.98
C ARG A 136 2.77 -7.78 6.97
N LEU A 137 3.80 -8.63 6.90
CA LEU A 137 3.94 -9.80 7.77
C LEU A 137 4.61 -9.47 9.10
N GLY A 138 5.26 -8.32 9.18
CA GLY A 138 6.04 -7.91 10.34
C GLY A 138 7.27 -7.11 9.96
N ARG A 139 8.13 -6.95 10.95
CA ARG A 139 9.41 -6.24 10.84
C ARG A 139 10.54 -7.26 10.90
N LEU A 140 11.54 -7.10 10.05
CA LEU A 140 12.76 -7.87 10.07
C LEU A 140 13.93 -6.92 10.27
N GLU A 141 14.61 -7.06 11.39
CA GLU A 141 15.87 -6.38 11.64
C GLU A 141 16.99 -7.15 10.93
N LEU A 142 17.81 -6.40 10.20
CA LEU A 142 18.88 -6.93 9.36
C LEU A 142 20.17 -6.22 9.72
N ALA A 143 21.28 -6.95 9.72
CA ALA A 143 22.60 -6.34 9.74
C ALA A 143 22.83 -5.56 8.43
N GLU A 144 23.80 -4.65 8.41
CA GLU A 144 24.02 -3.73 7.28
C GLU A 144 24.38 -4.46 5.98
N ASP A 145 25.17 -5.53 6.07
CA ASP A 145 25.52 -6.43 4.98
C ASP A 145 24.31 -7.25 4.48
N GLU A 146 23.47 -7.75 5.39
CA GLU A 146 22.21 -8.41 5.04
C GLU A 146 21.25 -7.43 4.37
N ALA A 147 21.20 -6.17 4.81
CA ALA A 147 20.30 -5.17 4.28
C ALA A 147 20.59 -4.85 2.81
N ALA A 148 21.87 -4.75 2.42
CA ALA A 148 22.27 -4.58 1.03
C ALA A 148 21.82 -5.76 0.15
N LEU A 149 22.04 -7.00 0.62
CA LEU A 149 21.59 -8.21 -0.09
C LEU A 149 20.08 -8.28 -0.25
N VAL A 150 19.33 -7.86 0.77
CA VAL A 150 17.86 -7.84 0.75
C VAL A 150 17.33 -6.69 -0.10
N ALA A 151 17.98 -5.54 -0.12
CA ALA A 151 17.59 -4.42 -0.98
C ALA A 151 17.65 -4.83 -2.47
N ASP A 152 18.71 -5.55 -2.85
CA ASP A 152 18.86 -6.16 -4.17
C ASP A 152 17.72 -7.15 -4.50
N VAL A 153 17.32 -7.97 -3.52
CA VAL A 153 16.21 -8.93 -3.67
C VAL A 153 14.87 -8.23 -3.88
N LEU A 154 14.63 -7.09 -3.22
CA LEU A 154 13.42 -6.29 -3.47
C LEU A 154 13.37 -5.73 -4.90
N GLY A 155 14.52 -5.65 -5.58
CA GLY A 155 14.65 -5.20 -6.96
C GLY A 155 14.20 -6.22 -8.03
N GLY A 156 14.01 -7.50 -7.69
CA GLY A 156 13.56 -8.50 -8.66
C GLY A 156 13.88 -9.95 -8.33
N GLU A 157 13.80 -10.83 -9.33
CA GLU A 157 14.19 -12.23 -9.18
C GLU A 157 15.70 -12.37 -9.01
N ARG A 158 16.13 -13.33 -8.18
CA ARG A 158 17.55 -13.56 -7.87
C ARG A 158 17.96 -14.99 -8.14
N PRO A 159 19.18 -15.22 -8.66
CA PRO A 159 19.65 -16.56 -8.96
C PRO A 159 19.78 -17.41 -7.68
N PRO A 160 19.76 -18.74 -7.82
CA PRO A 160 20.03 -19.63 -6.71
C PRO A 160 21.41 -19.34 -6.08
N GLY A 161 21.52 -19.43 -4.76
CA GLY A 161 22.78 -19.21 -4.02
C GLY A 161 23.22 -17.74 -3.88
N SER A 162 22.44 -16.77 -4.38
CA SER A 162 22.75 -15.34 -4.22
C SER A 162 22.60 -14.77 -2.80
N LEU A 163 22.03 -15.56 -1.89
CA LEU A 163 21.84 -15.21 -0.49
C LEU A 163 22.52 -16.25 0.41
N PRO A 164 23.17 -15.81 1.51
CA PRO A 164 23.60 -16.71 2.57
C PRO A 164 22.46 -17.63 3.02
N GLU A 165 22.79 -18.89 3.31
CA GLU A 165 21.77 -19.91 3.58
C GLU A 165 20.87 -19.55 4.77
N ASP A 166 21.44 -19.06 5.86
CA ASP A 166 20.69 -18.65 7.05
C ASP A 166 19.76 -17.47 6.78
N LEU A 167 20.23 -16.47 6.02
CA LEU A 167 19.43 -15.31 5.63
C LEU A 167 18.27 -15.73 4.71
N ARG A 168 18.55 -16.55 3.69
CA ARG A 168 17.54 -17.13 2.82
C ARG A 168 16.50 -17.89 3.63
N ARG A 169 16.93 -18.79 4.52
CA ARG A 169 16.04 -19.60 5.35
C ARG A 169 15.14 -18.71 6.24
N ARG A 170 15.69 -17.67 6.87
CA ARG A 170 14.91 -16.69 7.66
C ARG A 170 13.85 -15.99 6.83
N LEU A 171 14.22 -15.51 5.63
CA LEU A 171 13.30 -14.81 4.73
C LEU A 171 12.20 -15.73 4.16
N VAL A 172 12.53 -16.98 3.85
CA VAL A 172 11.56 -17.99 3.40
C VAL A 172 10.61 -18.37 4.55
N LEU A 173 11.12 -18.69 5.75
CA LEU A 173 10.25 -19.00 6.89
C LEU A 173 9.39 -17.81 7.32
N GLY A 174 9.91 -16.58 7.18
CA GLY A 174 9.15 -15.34 7.38
C GLY A 174 8.13 -15.05 6.27
N GLY A 175 8.08 -15.85 5.21
CA GLY A 175 7.15 -15.67 4.09
C GLY A 175 7.47 -14.47 3.19
N VAL A 176 8.67 -13.92 3.28
CA VAL A 176 9.11 -12.77 2.46
C VAL A 176 9.55 -13.24 1.08
N LEU A 177 10.33 -14.33 1.04
CA LEU A 177 10.83 -14.94 -0.19
C LEU A 177 10.04 -16.20 -0.54
N VAL A 178 9.76 -16.40 -1.82
CA VAL A 178 9.22 -17.64 -2.37
C VAL A 178 10.09 -18.08 -3.56
N PRO A 179 10.15 -19.38 -3.88
CA PRO A 179 10.74 -19.82 -5.14
C PRO A 179 10.05 -19.10 -6.31
N ALA A 180 10.82 -18.59 -7.27
CA ALA A 180 10.27 -18.26 -8.57
C ALA A 180 9.70 -19.55 -9.16
N ALA A 181 8.47 -19.53 -9.65
CA ALA A 181 7.90 -20.72 -10.26
C ALA A 181 8.84 -21.18 -11.39
N PRO A 182 9.02 -22.50 -11.62
CA PRO A 182 9.62 -22.93 -12.89
C PRO A 182 8.78 -22.32 -14.01
N ALA A 183 9.44 -21.73 -15.01
CA ALA A 183 8.75 -21.25 -16.20
C ALA A 183 7.86 -22.40 -16.74
N PRO A 184 6.61 -22.11 -17.14
CA PRO A 184 5.72 -23.13 -17.67
C PRO A 184 6.30 -23.83 -18.89
#